data_AF-A0A915AQL9-F1
#
_entry.id   AF-A0A915AQL9-F1
#
_cell.length_a   1.000
_cell.length_b   1.000
_cell.length_c   1.000
_cell.angle_alpha   90.00
_cell.angle_beta   90.00
_cell.angle_gamma   90.00
#
_symmetry.space_group_name_H-M   'P 1'
#
loop_
_entity.id
_entity.type
_entity.pdbx_description
1 polymer ?
#
loop_
_entity_poly.entity_id
_entity_poly.type
_entity_poly.pdbx_seq_one_letter_code
_entity_poly.pdbx_strand_id
1 'polypeptide(L)'
;MNAEASGISLKQLRGKLSNCAYLSVIECLRMNLGSAPFFDVHLMATNPQQWIQPMKKAGANLLTFHLEAAEMNDGDDAIYATIHAIRRAGMKVGIAIKPPTPVEKLLKFATQIDQALIMSVEPGFGGMTQ
;
A
#
# COMPACT_ATOMS: atom_id res chain seq x y z
N MET A 1 -12.25 7.57 -27.53
CA MET A 1 -12.60 7.76 -26.10
C MET A 1 -11.36 7.35 -25.31
N ASN A 2 -10.51 8.32 -24.95
CA ASN A 2 -9.26 8.02 -24.26
C ASN A 2 -9.58 7.86 -22.77
N ALA A 3 -9.31 6.69 -22.21
CA ALA A 3 -9.42 6.48 -20.78
C ALA A 3 -8.29 7.26 -20.10
N GLU A 4 -8.59 8.44 -19.57
CA GLU A 4 -7.66 9.17 -18.71
C GLU A 4 -7.63 8.48 -17.34
N ALA A 5 -6.66 7.58 -17.14
CA ALA A 5 -6.36 7.07 -15.81
C ALA A 5 -5.67 8.20 -15.02
N SER A 6 -6.36 8.73 -14.00
CA SER A 6 -5.83 9.79 -13.13
C SER A 6 -4.82 9.30 -12.08
N GLY A 7 -4.65 7.98 -11.94
CA GLY A 7 -3.73 7.37 -10.99
C GLY A 7 -3.16 6.04 -11.48
N ILE A 8 -1.94 5.73 -11.02
CA ILE A 8 -1.24 4.47 -11.27
C ILE A 8 -1.21 3.69 -9.96
N SER A 9 -1.84 2.51 -9.94
CA SER A 9 -1.76 1.58 -8.81
C SER A 9 -0.60 0.60 -9.05
N LEU A 10 0.35 0.59 -8.14
CA LEU A 10 1.52 -0.27 -8.17
C LEU A 10 1.39 -1.29 -7.04
N LYS A 11 1.68 -2.57 -7.34
CA LYS A 11 1.62 -3.67 -6.37
C LYS A 11 3.01 -4.25 -6.10
N GLN A 12 3.49 -4.15 -4.87
CA GLN A 12 4.76 -4.78 -4.47
C GLN A 12 4.48 -6.21 -4.02
N LEU A 13 4.93 -7.21 -4.78
CA LEU A 13 4.72 -8.64 -4.49
C LEU A 13 5.73 -9.17 -3.45
N ARG A 14 5.31 -10.19 -2.69
CA ARG A 14 6.15 -10.88 -1.72
C ARG A 14 7.13 -11.84 -2.43
N GLY A 15 8.43 -11.55 -2.34
CA GLY A 15 9.51 -12.49 -2.70
C GLY A 15 10.29 -12.19 -4.00
N LYS A 16 11.62 -12.34 -3.91
CA LYS A 16 12.65 -12.46 -4.96
C LYS A 16 12.81 -11.41 -6.07
N LEU A 17 11.98 -10.38 -6.18
CA LEU A 17 12.48 -9.13 -6.76
C LEU A 17 13.25 -8.43 -5.65
N SER A 18 14.57 -8.28 -5.83
CA SER A 18 15.38 -7.42 -4.96
C SER A 18 14.60 -6.12 -4.76
N ASN A 19 14.33 -5.75 -3.51
CA ASN A 19 13.56 -4.57 -3.11
C ASN A 19 13.89 -3.29 -3.92
N CYS A 20 15.11 -3.20 -4.46
CA CYS A 20 15.57 -2.19 -5.41
C CYS A 20 14.77 -2.09 -6.72
N ALA A 21 14.32 -3.20 -7.31
CA ALA A 21 13.67 -3.20 -8.62
C ALA A 21 12.34 -2.45 -8.59
N TYR A 22 11.56 -2.60 -7.53
CA TYR A 22 10.27 -1.95 -7.44
C TYR A 22 10.37 -0.46 -7.09
N LEU A 23 11.29 -0.10 -6.18
CA LEU A 23 11.62 1.31 -5.93
C LEU A 23 12.06 2.00 -7.23
N SER A 24 12.92 1.32 -8.02
CA SER A 24 13.36 1.85 -9.31
C SER A 24 12.22 2.03 -10.32
N VAL A 25 11.16 1.20 -10.28
CA VAL A 25 10.00 1.38 -11.16
C VAL A 25 9.21 2.63 -10.78
N ILE A 26 8.93 2.84 -9.49
CA ILE A 26 8.22 4.05 -9.03
C ILE A 26 9.05 5.30 -9.38
N GLU A 27 10.35 5.27 -9.08
CA GLU A 27 11.27 6.38 -9.38
C GLU A 27 11.32 6.68 -10.88
N CYS A 28 11.50 5.65 -11.72
CA CYS A 28 11.49 5.81 -13.18
C CYS A 28 10.17 6.39 -13.68
N LEU A 29 9.02 5.89 -13.21
CA LEU A 29 7.72 6.44 -13.60
C LEU A 29 7.56 7.88 -13.14
N ARG A 30 8.00 8.23 -11.92
CA ARG A 30 7.94 9.59 -11.40
C ARG A 30 8.83 10.55 -12.20
N MET A 31 10.03 10.11 -12.58
CA MET A 31 10.95 10.90 -13.40
C MET A 31 10.40 11.17 -14.80
N ASN A 32 9.71 10.20 -15.41
CA ASN A 32 9.21 10.33 -16.79
C ASN A 32 7.83 11.00 -16.88
N LEU A 33 6.97 10.83 -15.87
CA LEU A 33 5.59 11.35 -15.89
C LEU A 33 5.41 12.63 -15.04
N GLY A 34 6.42 13.02 -14.28
CA GLY A 34 6.38 14.19 -13.39
C GLY A 34 5.46 14.00 -12.18
N SER A 35 5.09 15.11 -11.55
CA SER A 35 4.30 15.10 -10.30
C SER A 35 2.78 15.02 -10.51
N ALA A 36 2.30 15.11 -11.76
CA ALA A 36 0.87 15.15 -12.06
C ALA A 36 0.14 13.84 -11.72
N PRO A 37 0.65 12.64 -12.06
CA PRO A 37 -0.07 11.40 -11.75
C PRO A 37 -0.02 11.05 -10.27
N PHE A 38 -1.13 10.51 -9.76
CA PHE A 38 -1.21 9.99 -8.40
C PHE A 38 -0.73 8.53 -8.33
N PHE A 39 0.23 8.23 -7.46
CA PHE A 39 0.77 6.88 -7.28
C PHE A 39 0.21 6.25 -6.00
N ASP A 40 -0.62 5.22 -6.18
CA ASP A 40 -1.11 4.35 -5.12
C ASP A 40 -0.23 3.10 -5.03
N VAL A 41 0.50 2.95 -3.93
CA VAL A 41 1.39 1.82 -3.69
C VAL A 41 0.73 0.85 -2.72
N HIS A 42 0.38 -0.34 -3.23
CA HIS A 42 -0.09 -1.46 -2.43
C HIS A 42 1.08 -2.36 -2.03
N LEU A 43 1.41 -2.33 -0.74
CA LEU A 43 2.56 -3.00 -0.16
C LEU A 43 2.21 -4.39 0.39
N MET A 44 2.77 -5.46 -0.18
CA MET A 44 2.69 -6.83 0.35
C MET A 44 3.95 -7.19 1.14
N ALA A 45 4.25 -6.44 2.20
CA ALA A 45 5.40 -6.65 3.10
C ALA A 45 4.95 -7.05 4.51
N THR A 46 5.79 -7.84 5.20
CA THR A 46 5.53 -8.31 6.58
C THR A 46 5.70 -7.23 7.63
N ASN A 47 6.63 -6.29 7.42
CA ASN A 47 6.78 -5.11 8.26
C ASN A 47 6.61 -3.87 7.37
N PRO A 48 5.43 -3.20 7.40
CA PRO A 48 5.15 -2.07 6.52
C PRO A 48 5.93 -0.80 6.90
N GLN A 49 6.30 -0.62 8.17
CA GLN A 49 6.94 0.62 8.63
C GLN A 49 8.30 0.88 7.97
N GLN A 50 9.09 -0.17 7.73
CA GLN A 50 10.41 -0.05 7.07
C GLN A 50 10.33 0.53 5.64
N TRP A 51 9.15 0.45 5.01
CA TRP A 51 8.94 0.84 3.62
C TRP A 51 8.38 2.24 3.45
N ILE A 52 7.91 2.88 4.53
CA ILE A 52 7.27 4.19 4.46
C ILE A 52 8.20 5.24 3.84
N GLN A 53 9.42 5.37 4.38
CA GLN A 53 10.38 6.35 3.88
C GLN A 53 10.91 6.02 2.48
N PRO A 54 11.30 4.76 2.16
CA PRO A 54 11.63 4.38 0.79
C PRO A 54 10.53 4.70 -0.23
N MET A 55 9.27 4.38 0.06
CA MET A 55 8.16 4.61 -0.86
C MET A 55 7.85 6.10 -1.02
N LYS A 56 7.92 6.87 0.07
CA LYS A 56 7.81 8.33 -0.02
C LYS A 56 8.88 8.93 -0.91
N LYS A 57 10.15 8.53 -0.70
CA LYS A 57 11.29 8.99 -1.49
C LYS A 57 11.14 8.62 -2.97
N ALA A 58 10.62 7.44 -3.26
CA ALA A 58 10.35 6.99 -4.63
C ALA A 58 9.22 7.78 -5.31
N GLY A 59 8.41 8.52 -4.55
CA GLY A 59 7.36 9.39 -5.08
C GLY A 59 5.94 8.85 -4.93
N ALA A 60 5.69 7.92 -4.00
CA ALA A 60 4.34 7.47 -3.67
C ALA A 60 3.47 8.60 -3.07
N ASN A 61 2.18 8.60 -3.41
CA ASN A 61 1.20 9.54 -2.85
C ASN A 61 0.30 8.87 -1.80
N LEU A 62 -0.02 7.59 -2.01
CA LEU A 62 -0.79 6.75 -1.09
C LEU A 62 0.02 5.47 -0.84
N LEU A 63 0.07 5.05 0.43
CA LEU A 63 0.64 3.76 0.80
C LEU A 63 -0.45 2.91 1.46
N THR A 64 -0.79 1.81 0.80
CA THR A 64 -1.76 0.82 1.27
C THR A 64 -1.03 -0.39 1.83
N PHE A 65 -1.18 -0.68 3.13
CA PHE A 65 -0.57 -1.86 3.79
C PHE A 65 -1.62 -2.88 4.22
N HIS A 66 -1.21 -4.13 4.41
CA HIS A 66 -2.11 -5.18 4.92
C HIS A 66 -2.31 -5.06 6.43
N LEU A 67 -3.57 -5.03 6.87
CA LEU A 67 -3.95 -4.99 8.29
C LEU A 67 -3.27 -6.13 9.05
N GLU A 68 -3.29 -7.33 8.47
CA GLU A 68 -2.75 -8.55 9.07
C GLU A 68 -1.23 -8.48 9.28
N ALA A 69 -0.50 -7.70 8.47
CA ALA A 69 0.94 -7.55 8.62
C ALA A 69 1.29 -6.62 9.79
N ALA A 70 0.49 -5.59 10.04
CA ALA A 70 0.70 -4.69 11.16
C ALA A 70 0.20 -5.30 12.49
N GLU A 71 -0.95 -5.99 12.48
CA GLU A 71 -1.57 -6.61 13.67
C GLU A 71 -0.62 -7.61 14.38
N MET A 72 0.27 -8.28 13.64
CA MET A 72 1.26 -9.20 14.20
C MET A 72 2.30 -8.53 15.12
N ASN A 73 2.46 -7.20 15.04
CA ASN A 73 3.52 -6.45 15.71
C ASN A 73 2.97 -5.56 16.85
N ASP A 74 2.05 -6.09 17.66
CA ASP A 74 1.35 -5.42 18.78
C ASP A 74 -0.09 -4.92 18.48
N GLY A 75 -0.88 -5.72 17.76
CA GLY A 75 -2.33 -5.54 17.63
C GLY A 75 -2.74 -4.18 17.04
N ASP A 76 -3.78 -3.56 17.64
CA ASP A 76 -4.36 -2.30 17.15
C ASP A 76 -3.38 -1.12 17.31
N ASP A 77 -2.51 -1.11 18.32
CA ASP A 77 -1.52 -0.04 18.54
C ASP A 77 -0.48 0.02 17.43
N ALA A 78 -0.02 -1.15 16.96
CA ALA A 78 0.89 -1.26 15.81
C ALA A 78 0.27 -0.71 14.52
N ILE A 79 -1.04 -0.91 14.35
CA ILE A 79 -1.80 -0.39 13.22
C ILE A 79 -1.87 1.14 13.30
N TYR A 80 -2.26 1.71 14.45
CA TYR A 80 -2.27 3.17 14.63
C TYR A 80 -0.88 3.78 14.46
N ALA A 81 0.17 3.16 15.00
CA ALA A 81 1.55 3.62 14.83
C ALA A 81 1.95 3.68 13.34
N THR A 82 1.55 2.66 12.57
CA THR A 82 1.79 2.60 11.12
C THR A 82 1.01 3.69 10.36
N ILE A 83 -0.28 3.87 10.66
CA ILE A 83 -1.12 4.94 10.08
C ILE A 83 -0.47 6.30 10.33
N HIS A 84 -0.10 6.60 11.58
CA HIS A 84 0.52 7.87 11.94
C HIS A 84 1.88 8.07 11.26
N ALA A 85 2.69 7.01 11.13
CA ALA A 85 3.97 7.09 10.44
C ALA A 85 3.80 7.43 8.94
N ILE A 86 2.81 6.84 8.27
CA ILE A 86 2.51 7.15 6.86
C ILE A 86 2.04 8.60 6.71
N ARG A 87 1.13 9.07 7.58
CA ARG A 87 0.68 10.48 7.60
C ARG A 87 1.84 11.45 7.80
N ARG A 88 2.72 11.18 8.77
CA ARG A 88 3.91 12.01 9.05
C ARG A 88 4.89 12.06 7.87
N ALA A 89 4.97 11.00 7.06
CA ALA A 89 5.74 10.99 5.82
C ALA A 89 5.09 11.82 4.69
N GLY A 90 3.91 12.39 4.91
CA GLY A 90 3.19 13.19 3.91
C GLY A 90 2.61 12.34 2.78
N MET A 91 2.11 11.15 3.11
CA MET A 91 1.34 10.29 2.21
C MET A 91 -0.08 10.09 2.75
N LYS A 92 -0.99 9.77 1.83
CA LYS A 92 -2.30 9.21 2.17
C LYS A 92 -2.12 7.77 2.69
N VAL A 93 -3.07 7.31 3.50
CA VAL A 93 -3.04 6.01 4.18
C VAL A 93 -4.10 5.10 3.59
N GLY A 94 -3.69 3.90 3.17
CA GLY A 94 -4.60 2.82 2.82
C GLY A 94 -4.42 1.61 3.72
N ILE A 95 -5.50 0.90 3.99
CA ILE A 95 -5.45 -0.43 4.63
C ILE A 95 -6.11 -1.45 3.72
N ALA A 96 -5.41 -2.54 3.47
CA ALA A 96 -5.91 -3.71 2.77
C ALA A 96 -6.21 -4.84 3.75
N ILE A 97 -7.26 -5.62 3.45
CA ILE A 97 -7.57 -6.87 4.14
C ILE A 97 -7.66 -8.02 3.13
N LYS A 98 -7.24 -9.20 3.57
CA LYS A 98 -7.40 -10.44 2.82
C LYS A 98 -8.87 -10.91 2.83
N PRO A 99 -9.30 -11.77 1.88
CA PRO A 99 -10.66 -12.30 1.85
C PRO A 99 -11.17 -12.91 3.18
N PRO A 100 -10.39 -13.72 3.94
CA PRO A 100 -10.87 -14.30 5.20
C PRO A 100 -10.90 -13.32 6.38
N THR A 101 -10.35 -12.11 6.22
CA THR A 101 -10.30 -11.13 7.31
C THR A 101 -11.63 -10.37 7.39
N PRO A 102 -12.33 -10.40 8.54
CA PRO A 102 -13.61 -9.70 8.68
C PRO A 102 -13.47 -8.19 8.49
N VAL A 103 -14.41 -7.58 7.76
CA VAL A 103 -14.41 -6.14 7.45
C VAL A 103 -14.48 -5.29 8.72
N GLU A 104 -15.12 -5.80 9.77
CA GLU A 104 -15.27 -5.16 11.08
C GLU A 104 -13.91 -4.84 11.72
N LYS A 105 -12.87 -5.66 11.46
CA LYS A 105 -11.51 -5.36 11.92
C LYS A 105 -10.97 -4.08 11.28
N LEU A 106 -11.24 -3.86 9.99
CA LEU A 106 -10.83 -2.65 9.28
C LEU A 106 -11.67 -1.44 9.70
N LEU A 107 -12.97 -1.61 9.94
CA LEU A 107 -13.88 -0.52 10.28
C LEU A 107 -13.46 0.28 11.51
N LYS A 108 -12.76 -0.35 12.46
CA LYS A 108 -12.14 0.33 13.62
C LYS A 108 -11.26 1.52 13.25
N PHE A 109 -10.65 1.47 12.07
CA PHE A 109 -9.69 2.46 11.57
C PHE A 109 -10.25 3.36 10.47
N ALA A 110 -11.55 3.21 10.13
CA ALA A 110 -12.15 3.86 8.96
C ALA A 110 -12.02 5.39 8.96
N THR A 111 -12.03 6.03 10.13
CA THR A 111 -11.90 7.49 10.28
C THR A 111 -10.46 8.00 10.15
N GLN A 112 -9.48 7.09 10.12
CA GLN A 112 -8.05 7.42 10.10
C GLN A 112 -7.38 7.18 8.73
N ILE A 113 -8.06 6.46 7.84
CA ILE A 113 -7.55 6.05 6.52
C ILE A 113 -8.21 6.86 5.40
N ASP A 114 -7.52 6.98 4.27
CA ASP A 114 -8.05 7.59 3.04
C ASP A 114 -8.59 6.53 2.06
N GLN A 115 -8.16 5.27 2.19
CA GLN A 115 -8.55 4.17 1.31
C GLN A 115 -8.66 2.85 2.08
N ALA A 116 -9.72 2.08 1.79
CA ALA A 116 -9.85 0.69 2.19
C ALA A 116 -9.77 -0.21 0.95
N LEU A 117 -8.97 -1.28 1.01
CA LEU A 117 -8.80 -2.23 -0.08
C LEU A 117 -9.22 -3.64 0.39
N ILE A 118 -10.38 -4.10 -0.05
CA ILE A 118 -10.83 -5.47 0.19
C ILE A 118 -10.30 -6.33 -0.95
N MET A 119 -9.40 -7.26 -0.63
CA MET A 119 -8.86 -8.17 -1.63
C MET A 119 -9.90 -9.22 -2.00
N SER A 120 -10.06 -9.50 -3.29
CA SER A 120 -10.91 -10.60 -3.79
C SER A 120 -10.18 -11.94 -3.85
N VAL A 121 -8.85 -11.93 -3.73
CA VAL A 121 -7.97 -13.11 -3.81
C VAL A 121 -6.85 -12.99 -2.79
N GLU A 122 -6.19 -14.11 -2.48
CA GLU A 122 -5.02 -14.08 -1.62
C GLU A 122 -3.87 -13.27 -2.27
N PRO A 123 -3.28 -12.29 -1.57
CA PRO A 123 -2.18 -11.48 -2.09
C PRO A 123 -0.94 -12.34 -2.33
N GLY A 124 -0.32 -12.18 -3.50
CA GLY A 124 0.93 -12.85 -3.86
C GLY A 124 0.93 -13.53 -5.22
N PHE A 125 -0.23 -13.70 -5.87
CA PHE A 125 -0.33 -14.29 -7.22
C PHE A 125 -1.31 -13.49 -8.10
N GLY A 126 -0.85 -13.04 -9.26
CA GLY A 126 -1.70 -12.42 -10.28
C GLY A 126 -2.38 -13.48 -11.15
N GLY A 127 -3.68 -13.34 -11.41
CA GLY A 127 -4.40 -14.13 -12.41
C GLY A 127 -5.35 -15.25 -11.92
N MET A 128 -5.71 -15.30 -10.63
CA MET A 128 -6.66 -16.31 -10.15
C MET A 128 -8.10 -15.80 -10.24
N THR A 129 -8.88 -16.34 -11.19
CA THR A 129 -10.31 -16.56 -11.00
C THR A 129 -10.47 -17.80 -10.13
N GLN A 130 -11.29 -17.73 -9.08
CA GLN A 130 -11.81 -18.94 -8.43
C GLN A 130 -12.66 -19.73 -9.42
#